data_AF-A0A933V4N0-F1
#
_entry.id   AF-A0A933V4N0-F1
#
_cell.length_a   1.000
_cell.length_b   1.000
_cell.length_c   1.000
_cell.angle_alpha   90.00
_cell.angle_beta   90.00
_cell.angle_gamma   90.00
#
_symmetry.space_group_name_H-M   'P 1'
#
loop_
_entity.id
_entity.type
_entity.pdbx_description
1 polymer ?
#
loop_
_entity_poly.entity_id
_entity_poly.type
_entity_poly.pdbx_seq_one_letter_code
_entity_poly.pdbx_strand_id
1 'polypeptide(L)'
;MKIEISKIPSVFKNVHFPKVVSISDKIPSTEGSIIMVEAQTHEGKLNTLDFVGGRLGKLWQWDKIPAVLGYRKATTEFAGFVPISVSAGDELYLLCESGVVGAISGVFEAWGRPMKVKVMGSILDKQGRPMNLKNFKLQNIKKTKKSIPLIIFLGTRMDCGKTTIACKIGHEFNALGKKIAAVKLTGVAFTQDLMKLLDAGVSPVYDFVDMGLASTCNGNADEIVAS
;
A
#
# COMPACT_ATOMS: atom_id res chain seq x y z
N MET A 1 -22.41 3.76 11.08
CA MET A 1 -22.15 5.22 11.24
C MET A 1 -21.65 5.78 9.91
N LYS A 2 -21.85 7.08 9.60
CA LYS A 2 -21.28 7.72 8.40
C LYS A 2 -20.08 8.61 8.78
N ILE A 3 -19.00 8.57 8.01
CA ILE A 3 -17.79 9.38 8.23
C ILE A 3 -17.34 10.03 6.92
N GLU A 4 -16.97 11.31 6.99
CA GLU A 4 -16.28 12.02 5.90
C GLU A 4 -14.79 11.67 5.86
N ILE A 5 -14.29 11.30 4.68
CA ILE A 5 -12.86 11.03 4.45
C ILE A 5 -12.13 12.35 4.28
N SER A 6 -11.07 12.55 5.07
CA SER A 6 -10.19 13.72 4.98
C SER A 6 -9.18 13.58 3.83
N LYS A 7 -8.57 12.39 3.68
CA LYS A 7 -7.47 12.12 2.73
C LYS A 7 -7.54 10.67 2.26
N ILE A 8 -7.06 10.40 1.04
CA ILE A 8 -7.01 9.05 0.47
C ILE A 8 -5.55 8.66 0.22
N PRO A 9 -5.02 7.68 0.98
CA PRO A 9 -3.67 7.16 0.78
C PRO A 9 -3.50 6.37 -0.53
N SER A 10 -2.26 6.24 -0.99
CA SER A 10 -1.92 5.70 -2.30
C SER A 10 -2.20 4.21 -2.50
N VAL A 11 -2.27 3.41 -1.42
CA VAL A 11 -2.65 1.99 -1.52
C VAL A 11 -4.06 1.81 -2.09
N PHE A 12 -4.87 2.87 -2.10
CA PHE A 12 -6.22 2.87 -2.63
C PHE A 12 -6.33 3.42 -4.06
N LYS A 13 -5.23 3.44 -4.84
CA LYS A 13 -5.26 3.91 -6.24
C LYS A 13 -6.33 3.24 -7.12
N ASN A 14 -6.75 2.02 -6.77
CA ASN A 14 -7.77 1.26 -7.49
C ASN A 14 -9.17 1.29 -6.82
N VAL A 15 -9.33 2.02 -5.72
CA VAL A 15 -10.57 2.09 -4.94
C VAL A 15 -11.21 3.46 -5.06
N HIS A 16 -12.44 3.50 -5.54
CA HIS A 16 -13.21 4.74 -5.69
C HIS A 16 -14.06 4.99 -4.46
N PHE A 17 -13.56 5.81 -3.53
CA PHE A 17 -14.32 6.21 -2.36
C PHE A 17 -15.24 7.40 -2.63
N PRO A 18 -16.50 7.37 -2.16
CA PRO A 18 -17.27 8.59 -1.99
C PRO A 18 -16.64 9.45 -0.88
N LYS A 19 -16.96 10.76 -0.88
CA LYS A 19 -16.49 11.68 0.18
C LYS A 19 -16.93 11.24 1.59
N VAL A 20 -18.10 10.62 1.70
CA VAL A 20 -18.66 10.09 2.95
C VAL A 20 -18.89 8.59 2.82
N VAL A 21 -18.34 7.81 3.74
CA VAL A 21 -18.45 6.35 3.78
C VAL A 21 -19.27 5.88 4.98
N SER A 22 -19.90 4.72 4.85
CA SER A 22 -20.53 4.01 5.96
C SER A 22 -19.52 3.06 6.61
N ILE A 23 -19.52 3.01 7.93
CA ILE A 23 -18.67 2.09 8.71
C ILE A 23 -19.47 1.20 9.66
N SER A 24 -18.89 0.03 9.96
CA SER A 24 -19.38 -0.99 10.89
C SER A 24 -18.37 -1.28 12.00
N ASP A 25 -18.86 -1.67 13.17
CA ASP A 25 -18.08 -2.20 14.30
C ASP A 25 -17.58 -3.64 14.06
N LYS A 26 -18.18 -4.35 13.10
CA LYS A 26 -17.70 -5.67 12.65
C LYS A 26 -16.51 -5.50 11.71
N ILE A 27 -15.31 -5.74 12.23
CA ILE A 27 -14.05 -5.56 11.50
C ILE A 27 -13.40 -6.93 11.25
N PRO A 28 -13.38 -7.41 10.00
CA PRO A 28 -12.59 -8.58 9.66
C PRO A 28 -11.10 -8.29 9.88
N SER A 29 -10.45 -9.03 10.78
CA SER A 29 -9.02 -8.89 11.04
C SER A 29 -8.20 -9.74 10.06
N THR A 30 -8.29 -9.39 8.78
CA THR A 30 -7.59 -10.09 7.69
C THR A 30 -6.85 -9.11 6.81
N GLU A 31 -5.76 -9.56 6.20
CA GLU A 31 -5.00 -8.76 5.24
C GLU A 31 -5.88 -8.24 4.10
N GLY A 32 -5.68 -6.97 3.75
CA GLY A 32 -6.47 -6.27 2.75
C GLY A 32 -7.76 -5.66 3.29
N SER A 33 -8.16 -5.92 4.55
CA SER A 33 -9.37 -5.34 5.11
C SER A 33 -9.27 -3.82 5.17
N ILE A 34 -10.27 -3.15 4.57
CA ILE A 34 -10.33 -1.71 4.47
C ILE A 34 -11.10 -1.18 5.67
N ILE A 35 -10.40 -0.41 6.50
CA ILE A 35 -10.90 0.17 7.73
C ILE A 35 -10.80 1.69 7.70
N MET A 36 -11.66 2.34 8.46
CA MET A 36 -11.56 3.78 8.72
C MET A 36 -10.76 3.98 10.00
N VAL A 37 -9.76 4.85 9.95
CA VAL A 37 -8.93 5.19 11.10
C VAL A 37 -8.80 6.69 11.28
N GLU A 38 -8.58 7.12 12.52
CA GLU A 38 -8.28 8.51 12.86
C GLU A 38 -6.82 8.64 13.30
N ALA A 39 -6.08 9.51 12.64
CA ALA A 39 -4.69 9.79 12.98
C ALA A 39 -4.56 10.42 14.38
N GLN A 40 -3.66 9.87 15.20
CA GLN A 40 -3.40 10.35 16.55
C GLN A 40 -2.18 11.29 16.60
N THR A 41 -1.88 11.86 17.78
CA THR A 41 -0.66 12.64 18.01
C THR A 41 0.59 11.82 17.67
N HIS A 42 1.64 12.49 17.22
CA HIS A 42 2.95 11.88 16.98
C HIS A 42 4.04 12.73 17.65
N GLU A 43 5.07 12.08 18.19
CA GLU A 43 6.24 12.74 18.81
C GLU A 43 7.33 13.08 17.77
N GLY A 44 6.91 13.56 16.59
CA GLY A 44 7.78 14.34 15.71
C GLY A 44 8.52 13.63 14.56
N LYS A 45 8.30 12.35 14.28
CA LYS A 45 8.82 11.71 13.04
C LYS A 45 7.78 10.73 12.52
N LEU A 46 7.57 10.65 11.19
CA LEU A 46 6.66 9.70 10.50
C LEU A 46 5.18 10.11 10.37
N ASN A 47 4.92 11.36 10.01
CA ASN A 47 3.58 11.82 9.59
C ASN A 47 3.47 12.06 8.08
N THR A 48 4.34 11.44 7.28
CA THR A 48 4.27 11.55 5.82
C THR A 48 3.12 10.68 5.30
N LEU A 49 2.40 11.18 4.30
CA LEU A 49 1.36 10.43 3.60
C LEU A 49 1.65 10.44 2.10
N ASP A 50 1.62 9.28 1.49
CA ASP A 50 1.66 9.08 0.05
C ASP A 50 0.23 9.08 -0.50
N PHE A 51 -0.09 10.03 -1.38
CA PHE A 51 -1.44 10.20 -1.93
C PHE A 51 -1.60 9.41 -3.23
N VAL A 52 -2.84 9.11 -3.64
CA VAL A 52 -3.14 8.36 -4.89
C VAL A 52 -2.39 8.87 -6.13
N GLY A 53 -2.14 10.18 -6.23
CA GLY A 53 -1.36 10.78 -7.34
C GLY A 53 0.16 10.74 -7.18
N GLY A 54 0.71 10.01 -6.21
CA GLY A 54 2.15 9.91 -5.92
C GLY A 54 2.76 11.14 -5.24
N ARG A 55 1.95 12.16 -4.95
CA ARG A 55 2.39 13.31 -4.16
C ARG A 55 2.62 12.88 -2.72
N LEU A 56 3.78 13.21 -2.16
CA LEU A 56 4.03 13.12 -0.73
C LEU A 56 3.46 14.36 -0.01
N GLY A 57 2.81 14.15 1.12
CA GLY A 57 2.32 15.22 1.98
C GLY A 57 2.30 14.78 3.44
N LYS A 58 1.42 15.41 4.23
CA LYS A 58 1.34 15.18 5.68
C LYS A 58 0.01 14.58 6.09
N LEU A 59 0.05 13.64 7.02
CA LEU A 59 -1.06 13.18 7.84
C LEU A 59 -1.01 13.97 9.16
N TRP A 60 -2.11 14.62 9.49
CA TRP A 60 -2.25 15.42 10.71
C TRP A 60 -3.11 14.68 11.71
N GLN A 61 -2.95 15.01 12.98
CA GLN A 61 -3.85 14.53 14.01
C GLN A 61 -5.31 14.83 13.60
N TRP A 62 -6.23 13.94 13.96
CA TRP A 62 -7.66 13.99 13.65
C TRP A 62 -8.03 13.80 12.17
N ASP A 63 -7.07 13.68 11.26
CA ASP A 63 -7.38 13.25 9.89
C ASP A 63 -8.01 11.85 9.94
N LYS A 64 -9.13 11.70 9.24
CA LYS A 64 -9.82 10.43 9.10
C LYS A 64 -9.57 9.89 7.71
N ILE A 65 -8.91 8.74 7.63
CA ILE A 65 -8.47 8.16 6.36
C ILE A 65 -8.92 6.71 6.26
N PRO A 66 -9.24 6.21 5.05
CA PRO A 66 -9.22 4.78 4.83
C PRO A 66 -7.79 4.28 5.04
N ALA A 67 -7.67 3.11 5.65
CA ALA A 67 -6.42 2.39 5.85
C ALA A 67 -6.66 0.90 5.59
N VAL A 68 -5.59 0.19 5.28
CA VAL A 68 -5.66 -1.25 4.97
C VAL A 68 -4.85 -2.03 5.99
N LEU A 69 -5.45 -3.08 6.56
CA LEU A 69 -4.72 -4.03 7.39
C LEU A 69 -3.70 -4.77 6.53
N GLY A 70 -2.42 -4.76 6.91
CA GLY A 70 -1.39 -5.44 6.14
C GLY A 70 -0.09 -5.68 6.91
N TYR A 71 0.81 -6.40 6.25
CA TYR A 71 2.13 -6.72 6.81
C TYR A 71 3.21 -5.74 6.31
N ARG A 72 4.20 -5.48 7.16
CA ARG A 72 5.47 -4.85 6.77
C ARG A 72 6.62 -5.65 7.35
N LYS A 73 7.57 -6.02 6.50
CA LYS A 73 8.87 -6.57 6.92
C LYS A 73 9.96 -5.59 6.55
N ALA A 74 10.44 -4.82 7.53
CA ALA A 74 11.61 -3.96 7.38
C ALA A 74 12.74 -4.49 8.28
N THR A 75 13.96 -4.51 7.75
CA THR A 75 15.14 -5.02 8.48
C THR A 75 15.76 -3.99 9.41
N THR A 76 15.45 -2.70 9.22
CA THR A 76 16.12 -1.59 9.92
C THR A 76 15.19 -0.62 10.65
N GLU A 77 13.88 -0.67 10.38
CA GLU A 77 12.90 0.24 10.97
C GLU A 77 12.02 -0.53 11.97
N PHE A 78 10.86 -0.99 11.52
CA PHE A 78 9.92 -1.77 12.31
C PHE A 78 9.18 -2.76 11.41
N ALA A 79 8.83 -3.91 11.99
CA ALA A 79 7.98 -4.90 11.36
C ALA A 79 6.56 -4.79 11.93
N GLY A 80 5.57 -4.98 11.06
CA GLY A 80 4.16 -4.95 11.44
C GLY A 80 3.39 -6.12 10.87
N PHE A 81 2.32 -6.47 11.57
CA PHE A 81 1.48 -7.61 11.26
C PHE A 81 -0.01 -7.27 11.44
N VAL A 82 -0.87 -8.04 10.77
CA VAL A 82 -2.31 -7.99 10.98
C VAL A 82 -2.64 -8.64 12.33
N PRO A 83 -3.27 -7.92 13.28
CA PRO A 83 -3.66 -8.49 14.56
C PRO A 83 -4.61 -9.70 14.41
N ILE A 84 -4.74 -10.53 15.45
CA ILE A 84 -5.70 -11.65 15.45
C ILE A 84 -7.14 -11.14 15.44
N SER A 85 -7.39 -10.03 16.12
CA SER A 85 -8.67 -9.33 16.17
C SER A 85 -8.46 -7.83 16.14
N VAL A 86 -9.42 -7.11 15.58
CA VAL A 86 -9.45 -5.64 15.55
C VAL A 86 -10.86 -5.20 15.92
N SER A 87 -10.97 -4.23 16.82
CA SER A 87 -12.21 -3.62 17.28
C SER A 87 -12.16 -2.10 17.10
N ALA A 88 -13.34 -1.47 17.02
CA ALA A 88 -13.41 -0.02 17.07
C ALA A 88 -12.86 0.48 18.41
N GLY A 89 -11.99 1.50 18.37
CA GLY A 89 -11.29 2.03 19.53
C GLY A 89 -9.85 1.52 19.68
N ASP A 90 -9.49 0.40 19.04
CA ASP A 90 -8.13 -0.13 19.08
C ASP A 90 -7.12 0.86 18.49
N GLU A 91 -5.89 0.82 19.01
CA GLU A 91 -4.75 1.56 18.47
C GLU A 91 -3.91 0.65 17.58
N LEU A 92 -3.68 1.08 16.35
CA LEU A 92 -2.73 0.47 15.41
C LEU A 92 -1.67 1.50 15.00
N TYR A 93 -0.71 1.07 14.20
CA TYR A 93 0.36 1.91 13.70
C TYR A 93 0.27 2.07 12.19
N LEU A 94 0.57 3.28 11.70
CA LEU A 94 0.82 3.54 10.29
C LEU A 94 2.13 2.88 9.88
N LEU A 95 2.02 1.70 9.26
CA LEU A 95 3.18 0.90 8.88
C LEU A 95 3.86 1.44 7.62
N CYS A 96 3.10 2.08 6.74
CA CYS A 96 3.63 2.73 5.56
C CYS A 96 2.81 3.97 5.22
N GLU A 97 3.48 4.99 4.68
CA GLU A 97 2.93 6.25 4.23
C GLU A 97 1.79 6.09 3.21
N SER A 98 1.72 4.93 2.55
CA SER A 98 0.66 4.55 1.61
C SER A 98 -0.68 4.18 2.25
N GLY A 99 -0.78 4.15 3.58
CA GLY A 99 -2.02 3.82 4.31
C GLY A 99 -2.12 2.37 4.79
N VAL A 100 -1.01 1.63 4.79
CA VAL A 100 -0.95 0.30 5.41
C VAL A 100 -0.85 0.45 6.92
N VAL A 101 -1.70 -0.24 7.67
CA VAL A 101 -1.74 -0.20 9.14
C VAL A 101 -1.72 -1.61 9.74
N GLY A 102 -1.25 -1.73 10.97
CA GLY A 102 -1.20 -2.98 11.71
C GLY A 102 -0.59 -2.83 13.10
N ALA A 103 -0.46 -3.93 13.82
CA ALA A 103 0.29 -3.98 15.08
C ALA A 103 1.78 -4.11 14.79
N ILE A 104 2.61 -3.73 15.76
CA ILE A 104 4.07 -3.89 15.73
C ILE A 104 4.50 -4.81 16.88
N SER A 105 5.50 -5.66 16.65
CA SER A 105 6.04 -6.57 17.67
C SER A 105 7.24 -6.02 18.45
N GLY A 106 7.71 -4.82 18.09
CA GLY A 106 8.81 -4.11 18.75
C GLY A 106 9.16 -2.81 18.03
N VAL A 107 9.84 -1.89 18.72
CA VAL A 107 10.33 -0.62 18.17
C VAL A 107 11.83 -0.56 18.40
N PHE A 108 12.61 -0.29 17.35
CA PHE A 108 13.99 0.13 17.53
C PHE A 108 13.99 1.65 17.79
N GLU A 109 14.13 2.04 19.06
CA GLU A 109 13.89 3.41 19.55
C GLU A 109 14.63 4.51 18.77
N ALA A 110 15.80 4.20 18.21
CA ALA A 110 16.62 5.12 17.42
C ALA A 110 15.91 5.66 16.15
N TRP A 111 14.90 4.95 15.61
CA TRP A 111 14.17 5.36 14.40
C TRP A 111 12.86 6.11 14.68
N GLY A 112 12.47 6.26 15.96
CA GLY A 112 11.18 6.80 16.34
C GLY A 112 10.04 5.80 16.16
N ARG A 113 8.88 6.11 16.76
CA ARG A 113 7.68 5.28 16.66
C ARG A 113 6.81 5.73 15.47
N PRO A 114 6.28 4.81 14.66
CA PRO A 114 5.31 5.17 13.64
C PRO A 114 4.09 5.86 14.26
N MET A 115 3.43 6.72 13.48
CA MET A 115 2.21 7.39 13.93
C MET A 115 1.16 6.35 14.32
N LYS A 116 0.57 6.54 15.52
CA LYS A 116 -0.59 5.77 15.95
C LYS A 116 -1.85 6.21 15.20
N VAL A 117 -2.74 5.27 14.95
CA VAL A 117 -4.06 5.51 14.42
C VAL A 117 -5.10 4.78 15.26
N LYS A 118 -6.24 5.42 15.49
CA LYS A 118 -7.36 4.83 16.23
C LYS A 118 -8.35 4.22 15.24
N VAL A 119 -8.70 2.96 15.43
CA VAL A 119 -9.66 2.25 14.59
C VAL A 119 -11.06 2.78 14.83
N MET A 120 -11.78 3.14 13.77
CA MET A 120 -13.16 3.62 13.86
C MET A 120 -14.18 2.55 13.45
N GLY A 121 -13.81 1.65 12.53
CA GLY A 121 -14.69 0.62 11.98
C GLY A 121 -14.25 0.14 10.60
N SER A 122 -14.88 -0.92 10.08
CA SER A 122 -14.67 -1.37 8.70
C SER A 122 -15.50 -0.52 7.74
N ILE A 123 -14.90 -0.13 6.60
CA ILE A 123 -15.61 0.59 5.54
C ILE A 123 -16.50 -0.39 4.78
N LEU A 124 -17.76 -0.01 4.56
CA LEU A 124 -18.76 -0.84 3.91
C LEU A 124 -18.90 -0.50 2.42
N ASP A 125 -19.12 -1.53 1.61
CA ASP A 125 -19.56 -1.40 0.22
C ASP A 125 -21.03 -0.95 0.11
N LYS A 126 -21.53 -0.80 -1.12
CA LYS A 126 -22.93 -0.41 -1.38
C LYS A 126 -23.95 -1.45 -0.90
N GLN A 127 -23.52 -2.68 -0.67
CA GLN A 127 -24.34 -3.79 -0.16
C GLN A 127 -24.21 -3.94 1.37
N GLY A 128 -23.51 -3.04 2.05
CA GLY A 128 -23.31 -3.08 3.49
C GLY A 128 -22.30 -4.12 3.98
N ARG A 129 -21.42 -4.62 3.09
CA ARG A 129 -20.40 -5.61 3.43
C ARG A 129 -19.03 -4.94 3.65
N PRO A 130 -18.23 -5.41 4.63
CA PRO A 130 -16.84 -4.98 4.80
C PRO A 130 -16.04 -5.06 3.50
N MET A 131 -15.35 -3.98 3.15
CA MET A 131 -14.52 -3.90 1.97
C MET A 131 -13.15 -4.56 2.21
N ASN A 132 -12.62 -5.23 1.18
CA ASN A 132 -11.26 -5.76 1.17
C ASN A 132 -10.58 -5.38 -0.15
N LEU A 133 -9.30 -5.02 -0.09
CA LEU A 133 -8.48 -4.58 -1.22
C LEU A 133 -8.43 -5.63 -2.35
N LYS A 134 -8.50 -6.92 -2.03
CA LYS A 134 -8.55 -8.03 -2.99
C LYS A 134 -9.71 -7.95 -3.97
N ASN A 135 -10.78 -7.24 -3.61
CA ASN A 135 -11.96 -7.04 -4.46
C ASN A 135 -11.72 -5.99 -5.56
N PHE A 136 -10.58 -5.27 -5.53
CA PHE A 136 -10.23 -4.19 -6.46
C PHE A 136 -9.04 -4.54 -7.35
N LYS A 137 -8.74 -5.84 -7.52
CA LYS A 137 -7.67 -6.30 -8.39
C LYS A 137 -8.04 -6.22 -9.87
N LEU A 138 -7.01 -6.11 -10.70
CA LEU A 138 -7.15 -6.21 -12.15
C LEU A 138 -7.77 -7.54 -12.57
N GLN A 139 -8.52 -7.53 -13.67
CA GLN A 139 -9.12 -8.73 -14.21
C GLN A 139 -8.08 -9.61 -14.88
N ASN A 140 -8.21 -10.93 -14.71
CA ASN A 140 -7.38 -11.89 -15.41
C ASN A 140 -7.61 -11.79 -16.92
N ILE A 141 -6.58 -11.36 -17.65
CA ILE A 141 -6.58 -11.37 -19.11
C ILE A 141 -6.16 -12.75 -19.63
N LYS A 142 -6.72 -13.15 -20.78
CA LYS A 142 -6.29 -14.39 -21.47
C LYS A 142 -4.80 -14.30 -21.80
N LYS A 143 -4.04 -15.35 -21.46
CA LYS A 143 -2.62 -15.46 -21.78
C LYS A 143 -2.42 -15.24 -23.27
N THR A 144 -1.56 -14.28 -23.63
CA THR A 144 -1.14 -14.07 -25.02
C THR A 144 -0.01 -15.04 -25.35
N LYS A 145 0.06 -15.50 -26.61
CA LYS A 145 1.16 -16.38 -27.09
C LYS A 145 2.47 -15.63 -27.37
N LYS A 146 2.51 -14.30 -27.19
CA LYS A 146 3.69 -13.50 -27.50
C LYS A 146 4.66 -13.54 -26.31
N SER A 147 5.88 -14.02 -26.58
CA SER A 147 7.00 -13.86 -25.66
C SER A 147 7.52 -12.43 -25.75
N ILE A 148 7.63 -11.76 -24.61
CA ILE A 148 8.26 -10.44 -24.48
C ILE A 148 9.58 -10.63 -23.71
N PRO A 149 10.68 -9.98 -24.11
CA PRO A 149 11.91 -10.01 -23.34
C PRO A 149 11.67 -9.50 -21.92
N LEU A 150 12.16 -10.25 -20.92
CA LEU A 150 12.00 -9.92 -19.51
C LEU A 150 13.36 -9.58 -18.91
N ILE A 151 13.44 -8.43 -18.25
CA ILE A 151 14.60 -8.01 -17.47
C ILE A 151 14.15 -7.95 -16.01
N ILE A 152 14.79 -8.73 -15.14
CA ILE A 152 14.44 -8.82 -13.73
C ILE A 152 15.58 -8.26 -12.89
N PHE A 153 15.26 -7.30 -12.01
CA PHE A 153 16.21 -6.77 -11.02
C PHE A 153 15.92 -7.39 -9.66
N LEU A 154 16.81 -8.29 -9.23
CA LEU A 154 16.75 -8.93 -7.92
C LEU A 154 17.77 -8.28 -6.98
N GLY A 155 17.45 -8.24 -5.69
CA GLY A 155 18.36 -7.69 -4.69
C GLY A 155 17.93 -8.06 -3.28
N THR A 156 18.91 -8.21 -2.39
CA THR A 156 18.74 -8.74 -1.03
C THR A 156 18.37 -7.67 -0.01
N ARG A 157 18.43 -6.38 -0.36
CA ARG A 157 18.10 -5.25 0.52
C ARG A 157 17.21 -4.23 -0.18
N MET A 158 16.40 -3.51 0.60
CA MET A 158 15.77 -2.27 0.15
C MET A 158 16.86 -1.24 -0.21
N ASP A 159 16.56 -0.33 -1.15
CA ASP A 159 17.46 0.75 -1.57
C ASP A 159 18.84 0.34 -2.13
N CYS A 160 19.03 -0.92 -2.52
CA CYS A 160 20.26 -1.39 -3.17
C CYS A 160 20.39 -0.97 -4.66
N GLY A 161 19.63 0.02 -5.11
CA GLY A 161 19.69 0.55 -6.48
C GLY A 161 18.80 -0.13 -7.53
N LYS A 162 17.93 -1.08 -7.17
CA LYS A 162 17.01 -1.79 -8.10
C LYS A 162 16.15 -0.82 -8.93
N THR A 163 15.45 0.09 -8.26
CA THR A 163 14.61 1.10 -8.94
C THR A 163 15.46 2.03 -9.79
N THR A 164 16.65 2.43 -9.28
CA THR A 164 17.56 3.33 -10.01
C THR A 164 18.04 2.73 -11.32
N ILE A 165 18.46 1.46 -11.34
CA ILE A 165 18.91 0.80 -12.57
C ILE A 165 17.75 0.55 -13.53
N ALA A 166 16.57 0.19 -13.01
CA ALA A 166 15.35 0.03 -13.81
C ALA A 166 14.95 1.34 -14.50
N CYS A 167 15.05 2.48 -13.80
CA CYS A 167 14.79 3.80 -14.37
C CYS A 167 15.80 4.14 -15.48
N LYS A 168 17.09 3.90 -15.27
CA LYS A 168 18.12 4.16 -16.30
C LYS A 168 17.86 3.34 -17.57
N ILE A 169 17.63 2.03 -17.42
CA ILE A 169 17.34 1.16 -18.57
C ILE A 169 16.03 1.57 -19.26
N GLY A 170 15.00 1.90 -18.47
CA GLY A 170 13.73 2.41 -18.97
C GLY A 170 13.90 3.67 -19.83
N HIS A 171 14.67 4.63 -19.32
CA HIS A 171 14.96 5.89 -19.99
C HIS A 171 15.69 5.69 -21.32
N GLU A 172 16.76 4.88 -21.33
CA GLU A 172 17.54 4.59 -22.54
C GLU A 172 16.70 3.90 -23.62
N PHE A 173 15.93 2.87 -23.25
CA PHE A 173 15.07 2.17 -24.19
C PHE A 173 13.96 3.07 -24.73
N ASN A 174 13.41 3.96 -23.91
CA ASN A 174 12.42 4.94 -24.36
C ASN A 174 13.05 5.93 -25.36
N ALA A 175 14.27 6.40 -25.11
CA ALA A 175 15.03 7.24 -26.04
C ALA A 175 15.31 6.53 -27.38
N LEU A 176 15.43 5.20 -27.37
CA LEU A 176 15.55 4.35 -28.56
C LEU A 176 14.19 3.99 -29.21
N GLY A 177 13.09 4.62 -28.78
CA GLY A 177 11.74 4.40 -29.33
C GLY A 177 11.14 3.04 -28.99
N LYS A 178 11.65 2.35 -27.96
CA LYS A 178 11.10 1.07 -27.50
C LYS A 178 9.93 1.29 -26.55
N LYS A 179 8.92 0.43 -26.65
CA LYS A 179 7.81 0.36 -25.69
C LYS A 179 8.19 -0.54 -24.53
N ILE A 180 8.04 -0.04 -23.30
CA ILE A 180 8.47 -0.73 -22.08
C ILE A 180 7.35 -0.64 -21.07
N ALA A 181 7.02 -1.77 -20.45
CA ALA A 181 6.22 -1.81 -19.25
C ALA A 181 7.10 -2.24 -18.08
N ALA A 182 6.73 -1.82 -16.87
CA ALA A 182 7.37 -2.28 -15.64
C ALA A 182 6.35 -2.75 -14.61
N VAL A 183 6.77 -3.65 -13.75
CA VAL A 183 5.97 -4.11 -12.62
C VAL A 183 6.83 -4.27 -11.37
N LYS A 184 6.37 -3.72 -10.25
CA LYS A 184 6.94 -3.97 -8.93
C LYS A 184 6.21 -5.14 -8.28
N LEU A 185 6.88 -6.29 -8.26
CA LEU A 185 6.29 -7.56 -7.81
C LEU A 185 6.33 -7.76 -6.30
N THR A 186 7.19 -7.05 -5.55
CA THR A 186 7.41 -7.32 -4.13
C THR A 186 7.56 -6.06 -3.30
N GLY A 187 7.31 -6.20 -2.00
CA GLY A 187 7.53 -5.19 -0.97
C GLY A 187 6.23 -4.77 -0.28
N VAL A 188 6.18 -3.52 0.15
CA VAL A 188 5.00 -2.86 0.74
C VAL A 188 4.58 -1.71 -0.16
N ALA A 189 3.27 -1.44 -0.22
CA ALA A 189 2.71 -0.42 -1.09
C ALA A 189 3.41 0.93 -0.87
N PHE A 190 3.95 1.53 -1.92
CA PHE A 190 4.55 2.85 -1.89
C PHE A 190 4.80 3.30 -3.32
N THR A 191 4.18 4.41 -3.75
CA THR A 191 4.14 4.78 -5.17
C THR A 191 5.45 5.35 -5.68
N GLN A 192 6.39 5.75 -4.82
CA GLN A 192 7.59 6.45 -5.26
C GLN A 192 8.46 5.65 -6.23
N ASP A 193 8.44 4.32 -6.14
CA ASP A 193 9.12 3.48 -7.15
C ASP A 193 8.42 3.57 -8.52
N LEU A 194 7.10 3.58 -8.54
CA LEU A 194 6.29 3.67 -9.75
C LEU A 194 6.44 5.05 -10.38
N MET A 195 6.40 6.11 -9.58
CA MET A 195 6.58 7.50 -10.05
C MET A 195 7.94 7.70 -10.71
N LYS A 196 9.02 7.17 -10.12
CA LYS A 196 10.37 7.23 -10.73
C LYS A 196 10.43 6.53 -12.09
N LEU A 197 9.73 5.39 -12.24
CA LEU A 197 9.68 4.66 -13.52
C LEU A 197 8.85 5.42 -14.56
N LEU A 198 7.73 6.01 -14.15
CA LEU A 198 6.92 6.86 -15.03
C LEU A 198 7.71 8.09 -15.50
N ASP A 199 8.45 8.74 -14.60
CA ASP A 199 9.33 9.88 -14.93
C ASP A 199 10.45 9.48 -15.90
N ALA A 200 10.92 8.22 -15.85
CA ALA A 200 11.88 7.68 -16.81
C ALA A 200 11.25 7.36 -18.18
N GLY A 201 9.95 7.57 -18.38
CA GLY A 201 9.24 7.30 -19.62
C GLY A 201 8.75 5.85 -19.77
N VAL A 202 8.82 5.03 -18.71
CA VAL A 202 8.28 3.67 -18.72
C VAL A 202 6.76 3.74 -18.56
N SER A 203 6.00 3.08 -19.44
CA SER A 203 4.55 3.04 -19.35
C SER A 203 3.94 1.87 -20.14
N PRO A 204 3.03 1.08 -19.53
CA PRO A 204 2.47 1.24 -18.19
C PRO A 204 3.40 0.75 -17.07
N VAL A 205 3.15 1.22 -15.84
CA VAL A 205 3.83 0.75 -14.62
C VAL A 205 2.78 0.23 -13.63
N TYR A 206 2.96 -1.01 -13.16
CA TYR A 206 2.08 -1.67 -12.20
C TYR A 206 2.81 -2.10 -10.93
N ASP A 207 2.07 -2.46 -9.89
CA ASP A 207 2.59 -3.18 -8.73
C ASP A 207 1.57 -4.16 -8.16
N PHE A 208 1.93 -4.86 -7.08
CA PHE A 208 1.04 -5.82 -6.41
C PHE A 208 -0.25 -5.19 -5.84
N VAL A 209 -0.34 -3.85 -5.69
CA VAL A 209 -1.60 -3.17 -5.33
C VAL A 209 -2.62 -3.28 -6.46
N ASP A 210 -2.15 -3.33 -7.72
CA ASP A 210 -3.01 -3.62 -8.88
C ASP A 210 -3.58 -5.04 -8.84
N MET A 211 -2.97 -5.95 -8.09
CA MET A 211 -3.49 -7.29 -7.82
C MET A 211 -4.23 -7.41 -6.48
N GLY A 212 -4.54 -6.26 -5.84
CA GLY A 212 -5.33 -6.20 -4.61
C GLY A 212 -4.56 -6.52 -3.33
N LEU A 213 -3.22 -6.43 -3.37
CA LEU A 213 -2.35 -6.68 -2.22
C LEU A 213 -1.82 -5.38 -1.62
N ALA A 214 -1.82 -5.26 -0.29
CA ALA A 214 -1.21 -4.12 0.40
C ALA A 214 0.31 -4.28 0.57
N SER A 215 0.77 -5.53 0.64
CA SER A 215 2.18 -5.92 0.62
C SER A 215 2.30 -7.38 0.16
N THR A 216 3.53 -7.81 -0.11
CA THR A 216 3.87 -9.22 -0.39
C THR A 216 4.66 -9.83 0.77
N CYS A 217 4.44 -9.33 1.99
CA CYS A 217 5.25 -9.66 3.16
C CYS A 217 4.63 -10.76 4.04
N ASN A 218 3.41 -11.22 3.73
CA ASN A 218 2.64 -12.15 4.55
C ASN A 218 3.23 -13.58 4.63
N GLY A 219 4.20 -13.92 3.77
CA GLY A 219 4.86 -15.23 3.74
C GLY A 219 4.07 -16.33 3.04
N ASN A 220 2.93 -16.01 2.43
CA ASN A 220 2.13 -16.94 1.65
C ASN A 220 2.46 -16.79 0.15
N ALA A 221 3.40 -17.60 -0.33
CA ALA A 221 3.84 -17.55 -1.72
C ALA A 221 2.72 -17.91 -2.71
N ASP A 222 1.84 -18.84 -2.35
CA ASP A 222 0.76 -19.30 -3.23
C ASP A 222 -0.24 -18.17 -3.51
N GLU A 223 -0.51 -17.34 -2.51
CA GLU A 223 -1.37 -16.17 -2.66
C GLU A 223 -0.77 -15.12 -3.62
N ILE A 224 0.55 -14.90 -3.54
CA ILE A 224 1.27 -13.95 -4.40
C ILE A 224 1.35 -14.47 -5.85
N VAL A 225 1.46 -15.78 -6.04
CA VAL A 225 1.51 -16.39 -7.38
C VAL A 225 0.11 -16.43 -8.02
N ALA A 226 -0.94 -16.59 -7.22
CA ALA A 226 -2.32 -16.65 -7.67
C ALA A 226 -2.98 -15.27 -7.87
N SER A 227 -2.43 -14.22 -7.25
CA SER A 227 -2.93 -12.84 -7.36
C SER A 227 -2.72 -12.29 -8.75
#